data_AF-A0A9D3Y5T4-F1
#
_entry.id   AF-A0A9D3Y5T4-F1
#
_cell.length_a   1.000
_cell.length_b   1.000
_cell.length_c   1.000
_cell.angle_alpha   90.00
_cell.angle_beta   90.00
_cell.angle_gamma   90.00
#
_symmetry.space_group_name_H-M   'P 1'
#
loop_
_entity.id
_entity.type
_entity.pdbx_description
1 polymer ?
#
loop_
_entity_poly.entity_id
_entity_poly.type
_entity_poly.pdbx_seq_one_letter_code
_entity_poly.pdbx_strand_id
1 'polypeptide(L)' 'MNAVKPHVADVTVYFVHSIRAGGASAAANNGVQDRTFKRHGIWTSESAKSGYVKDNSHERLSVSLY' A
#
# COMPACT_ATOMS: atom_id res chain seq x y z
N MET A 1 -19.97 27.91 4.60
CA MET A 1 -19.10 27.03 3.80
C MET A 1 -18.58 25.96 4.73
N ASN A 2 -19.02 24.71 4.59
CA ASN A 2 -18.58 23.64 5.48
C ASN A 2 -17.14 23.26 5.12
N ALA A 3 -16.20 23.43 6.05
CA ALA A 3 -14.82 23.05 5.84
C ALA A 3 -14.74 21.53 5.62
N VAL A 4 -14.15 21.12 4.49
CA VAL A 4 -13.91 19.71 4.20
C VAL A 4 -12.93 19.18 5.23
N LYS A 5 -13.29 18.08 5.90
CA LYS A 5 -12.46 17.47 6.94
C LYS A 5 -11.19 16.93 6.28
N PRO A 6 -9.99 17.26 6.79
CA PRO A 6 -8.75 16.73 6.23
C PRO A 6 -8.70 15.21 6.41
N HIS A 7 -8.43 14.49 5.32
CA HIS A 7 -8.28 13.03 5.33
C HIS A 7 -6.99 12.58 6.04
N VAL A 8 -5.99 13.47 6.09
CA VAL A 8 -4.67 13.22 6.66
C VAL A 8 -4.35 14.32 7.67
N ALA A 9 -3.87 13.94 8.85
CA ALA A 9 -3.64 14.85 9.97
C ALA A 9 -2.45 15.81 9.75
N ASP A 10 -1.38 15.33 9.10
CA ASP A 10 -0.22 16.13 8.74
C ASP A 10 0.29 15.64 7.37
N VAL A 11 0.32 16.51 6.36
CA VAL A 11 0.79 16.14 5.02
C VAL A 11 2.32 16.12 4.94
N THR A 12 3.02 16.83 5.83
CA THR A 12 4.48 17.01 5.77
C THR A 12 5.24 15.73 6.11
N VAL A 13 4.62 14.80 6.83
CA VAL A 13 5.18 13.48 7.14
C VAL A 13 5.04 12.47 5.99
N TYR A 14 4.31 12.84 4.92
CA TYR A 14 4.14 11.99 3.74
C TYR A 14 5.01 12.51 2.60
N PHE A 15 6.01 11.70 2.23
CA PHE A 15 6.82 11.94 1.05
C PHE A 15 6.41 11.00 -0.10
N VAL A 16 7.00 11.22 -1.28
CA VAL A 16 6.82 10.39 -2.49
C VAL A 16 6.98 8.89 -2.18
N HIS A 17 7.90 8.54 -1.28
CA HIS A 17 8.10 7.16 -0.86
C HIS A 17 6.87 6.58 -0.12
N SER A 18 6.29 7.32 0.83
CA SER A 18 5.08 6.93 1.56
C SER A 18 3.88 6.78 0.63
N ILE A 19 3.77 7.65 -0.38
CA ILE A 19 2.71 7.56 -1.41
C ILE A 19 2.88 6.29 -2.24
N ARG A 20 4.11 5.96 -2.65
CA ARG A 20 4.41 4.73 -3.38
C ARG A 20 4.06 3.48 -2.56
N ALA A 21 4.37 3.46 -1.27
CA ALA A 21 4.00 2.36 -0.37
C ALA A 21 2.48 2.23 -0.21
N GLY A 22 1.77 3.35 -0.06
CA GLY A 22 0.31 3.37 0.00
C GLY A 22 -0.33 2.82 -1.28
N GLY A 23 0.11 3.29 -2.45
CA GLY A 23 -0.37 2.80 -3.74
C GLY A 23 -0.04 1.32 -3.98
N ALA A 24 1.15 0.89 -3.59
CA ALA A 24 1.57 -0.52 -3.64
C ALA A 24 0.62 -1.41 -2.82
N SER A 25 0.36 -1.02 -1.57
CA SER A 25 -0.52 -1.75 -0.66
C SER A 25 -1.95 -1.81 -1.18
N ALA A 26 -2.47 -0.69 -1.69
CA ALA A 26 -3.80 -0.64 -2.29
C ALA A 26 -3.93 -1.55 -3.52
N ALA A 27 -2.95 -1.56 -4.42
CA ALA A 27 -2.96 -2.42 -5.60
C ALA A 27 -2.88 -3.91 -5.24
N ALA A 28 -2.06 -4.26 -4.24
CA ALA A 28 -1.95 -5.63 -3.73
C ALA A 28 -3.31 -6.10 -3.15
N ASN A 29 -3.95 -5.29 -2.32
CA ASN A 29 -5.23 -5.62 -1.69
C ASN A 29 -6.40 -5.71 -2.70
N ASN A 30 -6.30 -5.00 -3.83
CA ASN A 30 -7.29 -5.09 -4.92
C ASN A 30 -7.01 -6.24 -5.90
N GLY A 31 -6.02 -7.10 -5.63
CA GLY A 31 -5.73 -8.27 -6.46
C GLY A 31 -5.19 -7.93 -7.85
N VAL A 32 -4.49 -6.80 -8.00
CA VAL A 32 -3.86 -6.44 -9.27
C VAL A 32 -2.88 -7.54 -9.68
N GLN A 33 -2.97 -7.97 -10.95
CA GLN A 33 -2.12 -9.04 -11.45
C GLN A 33 -0.63 -8.70 -11.31
N ASP A 34 0.13 -9.65 -10.77
CA ASP A 34 1.52 -9.49 -10.36
C ASP A 34 2.45 -8.93 -11.45
N ARG A 35 2.28 -9.35 -12.70
CA ARG A 35 3.07 -8.84 -13.84
C ARG A 35 2.82 -7.34 -14.07
N THR A 36 1.56 -6.91 -14.02
CA THR A 36 1.17 -5.50 -14.20
C THR A 36 1.66 -4.69 -13.02
N PHE A 37 1.51 -5.23 -11.81
CA PHE A 37 1.94 -4.60 -10.59
C PHE A 37 3.45 -4.34 -10.56
N LYS A 38 4.27 -5.34 -10.90
CA LYS A 38 5.73 -5.19 -11.05
C LYS A 38 6.13 -4.22 -12.15
N ARG A 39 5.49 -4.28 -13.32
CA ARG A 39 5.80 -3.39 -14.44
C ARG A 39 5.51 -1.93 -14.09
N HIS A 40 4.35 -1.66 -13.50
CA HIS A 40 3.95 -0.30 -13.12
C HIS A 40 4.77 0.22 -11.93
N GLY A 41 5.08 -0.67 -10.99
CA GLY A 41 5.97 -0.39 -9.86
C GLY A 41 7.46 -0.39 -10.21
N ILE A 42 7.86 -0.63 -11.46
CA ILE A 42 9.26 -0.72 -11.92
C ILE A 42 10.11 -1.58 -10.97
N TRP A 43 9.55 -2.70 -10.51
CA TRP A 43 10.24 -3.61 -9.61
C TRP A 43 10.78 -4.80 -10.38
N THR A 44 12.08 -5.01 -10.25
CA THR A 44 12.79 -6.13 -10.85
C THR A 44 12.79 -7.37 -9.97
N SER A 45 12.59 -7.22 -8.66
CA SER A 45 12.55 -8.33 -7.70
C SER A 45 11.27 -8.33 -6.86
N GLU A 46 10.90 -9.53 -6.40
CA GLU A 46 9.80 -9.72 -5.44
C GLU A 46 10.08 -8.99 -4.14
N SER A 47 11.31 -9.01 -3.64
CA SER A 47 11.69 -8.31 -2.41
C SER A 47 11.52 -6.80 -2.53
N ALA A 48 11.87 -6.20 -3.67
CA ALA A 48 11.71 -4.78 -3.92
C ALA A 48 10.23 -4.37 -3.98
N LYS A 49 9.36 -5.24 -4.50
CA LYS A 49 7.90 -5.05 -4.45
C LYS A 49 7.38 -5.18 -3.02
N SER A 50 7.66 -6.32 -2.37
CA SER A 50 7.10 -6.66 -1.06
C SER A 50 7.52 -5.68 0.02
N GLY A 51 8.69 -5.04 -0.08
CA GLY A 51 9.11 -3.98 0.84
C GLY A 51 8.21 -2.74 0.84
N TYR A 52 7.43 -2.50 -0.22
CA TYR A 52 6.47 -1.39 -0.29
C TYR A 52 5.04 -1.79 0.07
N VAL A 53 4.71 -3.08 0.04
CA VAL A 53 3.38 -3.58 0.37
C VAL A 53 3.28 -3.74 1.88
N LYS A 54 2.37 -3.01 2.52
CA LYS A 54 2.06 -3.18 3.93
C LYS A 54 0.99 -4.25 4.09
N ASP A 55 1.24 -5.20 4.99
CA ASP A 55 0.26 -6.23 5.32
C ASP A 55 -1.01 -5.62 5.93
N ASN A 56 -2.15 -6.22 5.61
CA ASN A 56 -3.38 -5.96 6.33
C ASN A 56 -3.32 -6.64 7.72
N SER A 57 -3.41 -5.85 8.79
CA SER A 57 -3.39 -6.36 10.16
C SER A 57 -4.52 -7.35 10.44
N HIS A 58 -5.69 -7.16 9.83
CA HIS A 58 -6.83 -8.05 9.98
C HIS A 58 -6.58 -9.42 9.35
N GLU A 59 -5.98 -9.46 8.15
CA GLU A 59 -5.61 -10.71 7.49
C GLU A 59 -4.52 -11.45 8.28
N ARG A 60 -3.52 -10.75 8.79
CA ARG A 60 -2.48 -11.35 9.64
C ARG A 60 -3.03 -11.99 10.92
N LEU A 61 -4.06 -11.39 11.53
CA LEU A 61 -4.69 -11.92 12.74
C LEU A 61 -5.68 -13.05 12.44
N SER A 62 -6.22 -13.14 11.22
CA SER A 62 -7.16 -14.18 10.82
C SER A 62 -6.56 -15.59 10.74
N VAL A 63 -5.23 -15.72 10.74
CA VAL A 63 -4.51 -17.00 10.64
C VAL A 63 -4.58 -17.82 11.95
N SER A 64 -5.10 -17.25 13.04
CA SER A 64 -5.15 -17.88 14.37
C SER A 64 -6.47 -18.59 14.72
N LEU A 65 -7.37 -18.83 13.77
CA LEU A 65 -8.67 -19.48 14.04
C LEU A 65 -8.82 -20.89 13.44
N TYR A 66 -7.72 -21.61 13.21
CA TYR A 66 -7.75 -23.05 12.92
C TYR A 66 -7.03 -23.83 14.01
#